data_AF-A0A3D1HCV9-F1
#
_entry.id   AF-A0A3D1HCV9-F1
#
_cell.length_a   1.000
_cell.length_b   1.000
_cell.length_c   1.000
_cell.angle_alpha   90.00
_cell.angle_beta   90.00
_cell.angle_gamma   90.00
#
_symmetry.space_group_name_H-M   'P 1'
#
loop_
_entity.id
_entity.type
_entity.pdbx_description
1 polymer ?
#
loop_
_entity_poly.entity_id
_entity_poly.type
_entity_poly.pdbx_seq_one_letter_code
_entity_poly.pdbx_strand_id
1 'polypeptide(L)'
;YGKIKMYVGNYEFWYESSQLIQRMIKQQNKKAEEKIKELQNFIARFSANKSKSKQATSRRKLLDKLTVEELPASSRKYPYIGFDMEREAGKDILQVTGLSKTIDGVKVLDNVSFTVGKGDKIAFVG
;
A
#
# COMPACT_ATOMS: atom_id res chain seq x y z
N TYR A 1 11.51 -11.80 13.09
CA TYR A 1 10.98 -12.50 11.90
C TYR A 1 10.93 -13.99 12.23
N GLY A 2 9.76 -14.61 12.32
CA GLY A 2 9.65 -16.01 12.80
C GLY A 2 8.25 -16.56 13.07
N LYS A 3 7.18 -15.79 12.81
CA LYS A 3 5.80 -16.31 12.87
C LYS A 3 5.37 -16.75 11.48
N ILE A 4 5.21 -18.05 11.28
CA ILE A 4 4.57 -18.63 10.10
C ILE A 4 3.06 -18.63 10.36
N LYS A 5 2.30 -17.91 9.54
CA LYS A 5 0.83 -17.95 9.56
C LYS A 5 0.35 -18.74 8.35
N MET A 6 -0.29 -19.87 8.60
CA MET A 6 -0.93 -20.65 7.56
C MET A 6 -2.25 -19.99 7.17
N TYR A 7 -2.47 -19.84 5.87
CA TYR A 7 -3.75 -19.41 5.31
C TYR A 7 -4.25 -20.52 4.40
N VAL A 8 -5.53 -20.86 4.52
CA VAL A 8 -6.21 -21.80 3.63
C VAL A 8 -6.64 -21.06 2.37
N GLY A 9 -6.38 -21.60 1.18
CA GLY A 9 -6.83 -21.03 -0.10
C GLY A 9 -5.71 -20.55 -1.03
N ASN A 10 -6.10 -19.86 -2.11
CA ASN A 10 -5.18 -19.31 -3.11
C ASN A 10 -4.67 -17.90 -2.73
N TYR A 11 -3.80 -17.33 -3.56
CA TYR A 11 -3.20 -16.01 -3.31
C TYR A 11 -4.24 -14.88 -3.12
N GLU A 12 -5.32 -14.92 -3.90
CA GLU A 12 -6.35 -13.88 -3.87
C GLU A 12 -7.13 -13.92 -2.56
N PHE A 13 -7.52 -15.12 -2.10
CA PHE A 13 -8.15 -15.31 -0.80
C PHE A 13 -7.25 -14.85 0.36
N TRP A 14 -5.95 -15.15 0.29
CA TRP A 14 -4.97 -14.64 1.26
C TRP A 14 -4.91 -13.11 1.25
N TYR A 15 -4.88 -12.49 0.07
CA TYR A 15 -4.77 -11.04 -0.09
C TYR A 15 -5.99 -10.32 0.50
N GLU A 16 -7.20 -10.76 0.16
CA GLU A 16 -8.44 -10.20 0.70
C GLU A 16 -8.53 -10.36 2.22
N SER A 17 -8.22 -11.56 2.73
CA SER A 17 -8.23 -11.84 4.17
C SER A 17 -7.23 -10.97 4.93
N SER A 18 -6.02 -10.79 4.38
CA SER A 18 -4.98 -9.95 4.99
C SER A 18 -5.39 -8.47 5.01
N GLN A 19 -6.01 -7.98 3.93
CA GLN A 19 -6.54 -6.60 3.87
C GLN A 19 -7.67 -6.39 4.88
N LEU A 20 -8.58 -7.36 5.00
CA LEU A 20 -9.70 -7.32 5.94
C LEU A 20 -9.20 -7.31 7.40
N ILE A 21 -8.24 -8.16 7.75
CA ILE A 21 -7.62 -8.17 9.08
C ILE A 21 -6.94 -6.83 9.38
N GLN A 22 -6.18 -6.28 8.44
CA GLN A 22 -5.54 -4.96 8.62
C GLN A 22 -6.56 -3.85 8.84
N ARG A 23 -7.67 -3.85 8.10
CA ARG A 23 -8.78 -2.89 8.29
C ARG A 23 -9.41 -3.04 9.67
N MET A 24 -9.66 -4.26 10.12
CA MET A 24 -10.22 -4.53 11.46
C MET A 24 -9.31 -4.03 12.58
N ILE A 25 -8.01 -4.33 12.52
CA ILE A 25 -7.03 -3.86 13.52
C ILE A 25 -6.98 -2.33 13.52
N LYS A 26 -6.93 -1.70 12.35
CA LYS A 26 -6.91 -0.23 12.23
C LYS A 26 -8.17 0.40 12.84
N GLN A 27 -9.35 -0.19 12.62
CA GLN A 27 -10.59 0.29 13.21
C GLN A 27 -10.62 0.10 14.74
N GLN A 28 -10.12 -1.03 15.25
CA GLN A 28 -10.03 -1.27 16.69
C GLN A 28 -9.07 -0.29 17.37
N ASN A 29 -7.90 -0.06 16.77
CA ASN A 29 -6.94 0.93 17.26
C ASN A 29 -7.52 2.34 17.27
N LYS A 30 -8.21 2.76 16.20
CA LYS A 30 -8.88 4.07 16.16
C LYS A 30 -9.86 4.24 17.33
N LYS A 31 -10.70 3.22 17.60
CA LYS A 31 -11.63 3.26 18.75
C LYS A 31 -10.90 3.28 20.10
N ALA A 32 -9.79 2.55 20.22
CA ALA A 32 -8.97 2.55 21.42
C ALA A 32 -8.34 3.93 21.66
N GLU A 33 -7.79 4.56 20.61
CA GLU A 33 -7.23 5.91 20.65
C GLU A 33 -8.27 6.97 21.04
N GLU A 34 -9.46 6.92 20.45
CA GLU A 34 -10.57 7.81 20.82
C GLU A 34 -10.92 7.67 22.30
N LYS A 35 -11.04 6.43 22.80
CA LYS A 35 -11.32 6.14 24.21
C LYS A 35 -10.18 6.58 25.13
N ILE A 36 -8.92 6.41 24.73
CA ILE A 36 -7.75 6.91 25.46
C ILE A 36 -7.84 8.43 25.61
N LYS A 37 -8.14 9.14 24.52
CA LYS A 37 -8.27 10.60 24.51
C LYS A 37 -9.40 11.07 25.42
N GLU A 38 -10.56 10.42 25.40
CA GLU A 38 -11.67 10.73 26.29
C GLU A 38 -11.29 10.54 27.77
N LEU A 39 -10.65 9.42 28.10
CA LEU A 39 -10.22 9.12 29.47
C LEU A 39 -9.17 10.12 29.95
N GLN A 40 -8.18 10.46 29.11
CA GLN A 40 -7.17 11.46 29.42
C GLN A 40 -7.78 12.85 29.67
N ASN A 41 -8.70 13.28 28.80
CA ASN A 41 -9.41 14.56 28.96
C ASN A 41 -10.23 14.61 30.24
N PHE A 42 -10.91 13.51 30.59
CA PHE A 42 -11.67 13.40 31.82
C PHE A 42 -10.76 13.46 33.06
N ILE A 43 -9.64 12.74 33.06
CA ILE A 43 -8.66 12.77 34.15
C ILE A 43 -8.07 14.17 34.31
N ALA A 44 -7.70 14.83 33.20
CA ALA A 44 -7.15 16.18 33.22
C ALA A 44 -8.15 17.19 33.84
N ARG A 45 -9.42 17.09 33.47
CA ARG A 45 -10.48 17.99 33.96
C ARG A 45 -10.92 17.73 35.40
N PHE A 46 -10.90 16.48 35.86
CA PHE A 46 -11.53 16.08 37.12
C PHE A 46 -10.58 15.52 38.17
N SER A 47 -9.26 15.51 37.92
CA SER A 47 -8.25 15.03 38.88
C SER A 47 -8.20 15.86 40.16
N ALA A 48 -8.34 17.18 40.06
CA ALA A 48 -8.29 18.11 41.19
C ALA A 48 -9.64 18.36 41.89
N ASN A 49 -10.76 17.87 41.33
CA ASN A 49 -12.08 18.11 41.91
C ASN A 49 -12.43 17.06 42.97
N LYS A 50 -12.63 17.50 44.22
CA LYS A 50 -12.92 16.66 45.40
C LYS A 50 -14.08 15.67 45.19
N SER A 51 -15.10 16.03 44.42
CA SER A 51 -16.29 15.19 44.15
C SER A 51 -16.07 14.10 43.09
N LYS A 52 -15.11 14.29 42.18
CA LYS A 52 -14.85 13.39 41.02
C LYS A 52 -13.49 12.69 41.07
N SER A 53 -12.65 13.01 42.06
CA SER A 53 -11.31 12.44 42.24
C SER A 53 -11.29 10.91 42.28
N LYS A 54 -12.22 10.26 43.00
CA LYS A 54 -12.34 8.78 43.02
C LYS A 54 -12.62 8.19 41.63
N GLN A 55 -13.43 8.86 40.82
CA GLN A 55 -13.75 8.41 39.46
C GLN A 55 -12.55 8.60 38.53
N ALA A 56 -11.83 9.72 38.63
CA ALA A 56 -10.61 9.97 37.88
C ALA A 56 -9.54 8.90 38.16
N THR A 57 -9.35 8.49 39.41
CA THR A 57 -8.42 7.41 39.79
C THR A 57 -8.81 6.06 39.21
N SER A 58 -10.12 5.71 39.20
CA SER A 58 -10.59 4.48 38.57
C SER A 58 -10.39 4.48 37.04
N ARG A 59 -10.59 5.62 36.39
CA ARG A 59 -10.40 5.77 34.93
C ARG A 59 -8.92 5.77 34.56
N ARG A 60 -8.04 6.25 35.43
CA ARG A 60 -6.58 6.12 35.28
C ARG A 60 -6.14 4.66 35.23
N LYS A 61 -6.62 3.84 36.17
CA LYS A 61 -6.36 2.39 36.15
C LYS A 61 -6.91 1.69 34.91
N LEU A 62 -7.98 2.21 34.31
CA LEU A 62 -8.56 1.67 33.07
C LEU A 62 -7.74 2.10 31.84
N LEU A 63 -7.19 3.31 31.86
CA LEU A 63 -6.25 3.80 30.85
C LEU A 63 -4.97 2.96 30.84
N ASP A 64 -4.41 2.66 32.01
CA ASP A 64 -3.18 1.86 32.15
C ASP A 64 -3.33 0.41 31.64
N LYS A 65 -4.57 -0.09 31.54
CA LYS A 65 -4.89 -1.42 31.00
C LYS A 65 -5.23 -1.41 29.51
N LEU A 66 -5.41 -0.24 28.90
CA LEU A 66 -5.74 -0.16 27.49
C LEU A 66 -4.44 -0.25 26.67
N THR A 67 -4.30 -1.32 25.91
CA THR A 67 -3.17 -1.52 24.99
C THR A 67 -3.63 -1.28 23.56
N VAL A 68 -2.93 -0.41 22.83
CA VAL A 68 -3.08 -0.29 21.38
C VAL A 68 -2.30 -1.44 20.74
N GLU A 69 -2.95 -2.20 19.87
CA GLU A 69 -2.31 -3.33 19.20
C GLU A 69 -1.42 -2.80 18.07
N GLU A 70 -0.14 -3.18 18.02
CA GLU A 70 0.72 -2.76 16.92
C GLU A 70 0.29 -3.47 15.62
N LEU A 71 0.10 -2.67 14.57
CA LEU A 71 -0.14 -3.21 13.23
C LEU A 71 1.07 -4.06 12.84
N PRO A 72 0.89 -5.36 12.53
CA PRO A 72 2.00 -6.19 12.12
C PRO A 72 2.62 -5.59 10.85
N ALA A 73 3.92 -5.29 10.92
CA ALA A 73 4.67 -4.82 9.77
C ALA A 73 4.47 -5.81 8.61
N SER A 74 4.02 -5.28 7.47
CA SER A 74 3.84 -6.10 6.27
C SER A 74 5.19 -6.68 5.86
N SER A 75 5.32 -8.01 5.84
CA SER A 75 6.49 -8.68 5.27
C SER A 75 6.49 -8.66 3.74
N ARG A 76 5.58 -7.90 3.13
CA ARG A 76 5.40 -7.79 1.68
C ARG A 76 6.62 -7.10 1.07
N LYS A 77 7.56 -7.90 0.55
CA LYS A 77 8.46 -7.45 -0.51
C LYS A 77 7.70 -7.60 -1.83
N TYR A 78 7.33 -6.49 -2.46
CA TYR A 78 6.93 -6.56 -3.87
C TYR A 78 8.15 -7.03 -4.66
N PRO A 79 8.02 -7.99 -5.59
CA PRO A 79 9.10 -8.28 -6.51
C PRO A 79 9.34 -7.04 -7.36
N TYR A 80 10.42 -6.32 -7.06
CA TYR A 80 10.94 -5.30 -7.95
C TYR A 80 11.86 -6.00 -8.92
N ILE A 81 11.38 -6.20 -10.15
CA ILE A 81 12.23 -6.67 -11.25
C ILE A 81 12.80 -5.40 -11.90
N GLY A 82 13.89 -4.91 -11.33
CA GLY A 82 14.71 -3.88 -11.96
C GLY A 82 15.70 -4.55 -12.90
N PHE A 83 15.76 -4.07 -14.14
CA PHE A 83 16.81 -4.45 -15.07
C PHE A 83 17.84 -3.34 -15.08
N ASP A 84 19.05 -3.63 -14.62
CA ASP A 84 20.18 -2.74 -14.78
C ASP A 84 20.81 -3.00 -16.16
N MET A 85 20.96 -1.95 -16.95
CA MET A 85 21.61 -2.06 -18.26
C MET A 85 23.13 -2.19 -18.05
N GLU A 86 23.71 -3.34 -18.36
CA GLU A 86 25.17 -3.55 -18.26
C GLU A 86 25.97 -2.70 -19.27
N ARG A 87 25.33 -2.28 -20.38
CA ARG A 87 25.95 -1.49 -21.43
C ARG A 87 24.99 -0.44 -21.96
N GLU A 88 25.55 0.65 -22.48
CA GLU A 88 24.76 1.61 -23.23
C GLU A 88 24.15 0.96 -24.48
N ALA A 89 22.94 1.40 -24.83
CA ALA A 89 22.32 0.99 -26.08
C ALA A 89 23.17 1.42 -27.28
N GLY A 90 23.21 0.56 -28.31
CA GLY A 90 23.94 0.80 -29.55
C GLY A 90 23.35 1.94 -30.38
N LYS A 91 23.93 2.18 -31.56
CA LYS A 91 23.48 3.25 -32.47
C LYS A 91 22.05 3.02 -32.97
N ASP A 92 21.72 1.78 -33.30
CA ASP A 92 20.39 1.38 -33.76
C ASP A 92 19.62 0.75 -32.59
N ILE A 93 18.49 1.36 -32.23
CA ILE A 93 17.67 0.98 -31.09
C ILE A 93 16.52 0.06 -31.51
N LEU A 94 15.88 0.38 -32.63
CA LEU A 94 14.75 -0.37 -33.16
C LEU A 94 14.79 -0.34 -34.68
N GLN A 95 14.62 -1.51 -35.29
CA GLN A 95 14.41 -1.62 -36.74
C GLN A 95 13.03 -2.25 -36.97
N VAL A 96 12.17 -1.54 -37.68
CA VAL A 96 10.83 -1.98 -38.06
C VAL A 96 10.80 -2.20 -39.55
N THR A 97 10.33 -3.36 -39.98
CA THR A 97 10.18 -3.71 -41.40
C THR A 97 8.78 -4.29 -41.64
N GLY A 98 8.09 -3.74 -42.63
CA GLY A 98 6.79 -4.22 -43.09
C GLY A 98 5.67 -4.26 -42.03
N LEU A 99 5.67 -3.32 -41.08
CA LEU A 99 4.68 -3.29 -40.01
C LEU A 99 3.31 -2.90 -40.56
N SER A 100 2.37 -3.84 -40.46
CA SER A 100 0.96 -3.65 -40.78
C SER A 100 0.11 -3.98 -39.57
N LYS A 101 -0.89 -3.14 -39.28
CA LYS A 101 -1.81 -3.34 -38.16
C LYS A 101 -3.21 -2.91 -38.56
N THR A 102 -4.19 -3.75 -38.23
CA THR A 102 -5.62 -3.47 -38.38
C THR A 102 -6.26 -3.51 -36.99
N ILE A 103 -7.09 -2.52 -36.69
CA ILE A 103 -7.88 -2.42 -35.46
C ILE A 103 -9.32 -2.15 -35.90
N ASP A 104 -10.27 -2.96 -35.43
CA ASP A 104 -11.70 -2.83 -35.74
C ASP A 104 -12.04 -2.71 -37.23
N GLY A 105 -11.30 -3.46 -38.07
CA GLY A 105 -11.47 -3.48 -39.52
C GLY A 105 -10.83 -2.29 -40.26
N VAL A 106 -10.31 -1.30 -39.54
CA VAL A 106 -9.56 -0.17 -40.11
C VAL A 106 -8.07 -0.49 -40.09
N LYS A 107 -7.43 -0.38 -41.25
CA LYS A 107 -5.97 -0.56 -41.35
C LYS A 107 -5.28 0.71 -40.82
N VAL A 108 -4.74 0.62 -39.60
CA VAL A 108 -4.08 1.75 -38.91
C VAL A 108 -2.60 1.89 -39.26
N LEU A 109 -1.94 0.79 -39.66
CA LEU A 109 -0.58 0.79 -40.19
C LEU A 109 -0.57 -0.07 -41.45
N ASP A 110 0.03 0.44 -42.53
CA ASP A 110 0.16 -0.29 -43.80
C ASP A 110 1.61 -0.32 -44.26
N ASN A 111 2.25 -1.47 -44.13
CA ASN A 111 3.61 -1.76 -44.60
C ASN A 111 4.67 -0.72 -44.18
N VAL A 112 4.61 -0.27 -42.93
CA VAL A 112 5.48 0.79 -42.42
C VAL A 112 6.84 0.21 -42.03
N SER A 113 7.92 0.83 -42.52
CA SER A 113 9.30 0.43 -42.21
C SER A 113 10.10 1.66 -41.80
N PHE A 114 10.80 1.59 -40.67
CA PHE A 114 11.65 2.67 -40.17
C PHE A 114 12.70 2.13 -39.19
N THR A 115 13.76 2.90 -38.99
CA THR A 115 14.80 2.62 -37.99
C THR A 115 14.84 3.77 -37.00
N VAL A 116 14.99 3.45 -35.71
CA VAL A 116 15.13 4.41 -34.62
C VAL A 116 16.56 4.35 -34.10
N GLY A 117 17.24 5.48 -34.16
CA GLY A 117 18.58 5.65 -33.63
C GLY A 117 18.59 6.11 -32.17
N LYS A 118 19.76 5.99 -31.53
CA LYS A 118 20.00 6.52 -30.19
C LYS A 118 19.85 8.05 -30.19
N GLY A 119 18.89 8.56 -29.45
CA GLY A 119 18.61 10.00 -29.31
C GLY A 119 17.50 10.53 -30.22
N ASP A 120 16.93 9.69 -31.08
CA ASP A 120 15.80 10.07 -31.90
C ASP A 120 14.56 10.33 -31.04
N LYS A 121 13.83 11.39 -31.39
CA LYS A 121 12.55 11.74 -30.76
C LYS A 121 11.43 11.38 -31.74
N ILE A 122 10.58 10.44 -31.32
CA ILE A 122 9.43 10.01 -32.11
C ILE A 122 8.18 10.66 -31.51
N ALA A 123 7.41 11.33 -32.35
CA ALA A 123 6.08 11.82 -32.01
C ALA A 123 5.05 11.05 -32.83
N PHE A 124 4.00 10.56 -32.17
CA PHE A 124 2.82 10.04 -32.84
C PHE A 124 1.83 11.18 -32.97
N VAL A 125 1.40 11.47 -34.19
CA VAL A 125 0.38 12.47 -34.48
C VAL A 125 -0.71 11.79 -35.27
N GLY A 126 -1.91 11.74 -34.71
CA GLY A 126 -3.07 11.03 -35.24
C GLY A 126 -4.23 11.04 -34.26
#